data_AF-A0A9P8D3R4-F1
#
_entry.id   AF-A0A9P8D3R4-F1
#
_cell.length_a   1.000
_cell.length_b   1.000
_cell.length_c   1.000
_cell.angle_alpha   90.00
_cell.angle_beta   90.00
_cell.angle_gamma   90.00
#
_symmetry.space_group_name_H-M   'P 1'
#
loop_
_entity.id
_entity.type
_entity.pdbx_description
1 polymer ?
#
loop_
_entity_poly.entity_id
_entity_poly.type
_entity_poly.pdbx_seq_one_letter_code
_entity_poly.pdbx_strand_id
1 'polypeptide(L)'
;MITGKSERYWTAVFLDEDFADDVPKLSLEEEEDVTVGGMDLIIVDAEFKSADTIVSPRAYALASLAATLEGIVEHHKYIQEEFAASLSRHSLDLRQETSEKFACQKHQEWRSKFQDYIGQVRYSTIQLLRKANEFLDQDVCISPDGLPCSPPWLSVADEPNAKKSLWRVIACRNRLREISHELDYLVDEAKREVCNN
;
A
#
# COMPACT_ATOMS: atom_id res chain seq x y z
N MET A 1 0.68 51.76 -10.84
CA MET A 1 1.73 51.03 -10.11
C MET A 1 1.11 49.72 -9.66
N ILE A 2 1.52 48.59 -10.26
CA ILE A 2 1.09 47.24 -9.85
C ILE A 2 2.21 46.66 -9.00
N THR A 3 1.88 46.09 -7.83
CA THR A 3 2.47 44.88 -7.20
C THR A 3 1.72 44.65 -5.87
N GLY A 4 1.20 43.49 -5.48
CA GLY A 4 1.11 42.18 -6.10
C GLY A 4 0.05 41.32 -5.39
N LYS A 5 -0.36 40.23 -6.05
CA LYS A 5 -1.25 39.20 -5.51
C LYS A 5 -0.56 38.50 -4.32
N SER A 6 -1.24 38.44 -3.18
CA SER A 6 -0.79 37.67 -2.01
C SER A 6 -1.19 36.20 -2.17
N GLU A 7 -0.29 35.40 -2.73
CA GLU A 7 -0.24 33.95 -2.47
C GLU A 7 0.96 33.70 -1.56
N ARG A 8 0.71 33.32 -0.30
CA ARG A 8 1.61 32.57 0.60
C ARG A 8 1.21 32.78 2.05
N TYR A 9 0.33 31.95 2.60
CA TYR A 9 0.42 31.42 3.97
C TYR A 9 -0.48 30.17 4.03
N TRP A 10 0.11 28.98 4.12
CA TRP A 10 -0.63 27.80 4.59
C TRP A 10 -0.23 27.58 6.04
N THR A 11 -1.23 27.41 6.90
CA THR A 11 -1.05 27.11 8.32
C THR A 11 -0.88 25.61 8.47
N ALA A 12 0.26 25.16 9.00
CA ALA A 12 0.40 23.78 9.45
C ALA A 12 -0.34 23.64 10.78
N VAL A 13 -1.32 22.73 10.85
CA VAL A 13 -1.95 22.33 12.10
C VAL A 13 -1.21 21.10 12.59
N PHE A 14 -0.45 21.26 13.68
CA PHE A 14 0.08 20.14 14.44
C PHE A 14 -1.04 19.65 15.35
N LEU A 15 -1.41 18.38 15.22
CA LEU A 15 -2.24 17.71 16.22
C LEU A 15 -1.27 17.28 17.34
N ASP A 16 -1.43 17.85 18.55
CA ASP A 16 -0.74 17.36 19.74
C ASP A 16 -1.09 15.87 19.92
N GLU A 17 -0.08 15.01 19.89
CA GLU A 17 -0.21 13.60 20.28
C GLU A 17 -0.07 13.43 21.81
N ASP A 18 -0.73 14.29 22.60
CA ASP A 18 -0.82 14.12 24.06
C ASP A 18 -1.94 13.12 24.44
N PHE A 19 -1.93 11.95 23.80
CA PHE A 19 -2.79 10.82 24.18
C PHE A 19 -1.97 9.56 24.41
N ALA A 20 -1.08 9.61 25.42
CA ALA A 20 -0.71 8.44 26.23
C ALA A 20 0.11 8.87 27.47
N ASP A 21 -0.57 9.42 28.48
CA ASP A 21 -0.07 9.33 29.86
C ASP A 21 -0.15 7.86 30.30
N ASP A 22 0.92 7.10 30.01
CA ASP A 22 1.49 6.00 30.82
C ASP A 22 2.39 5.13 29.94
N VAL A 23 3.65 5.55 29.79
CA VAL A 23 4.73 4.65 29.35
C VAL A 23 5.32 3.99 30.60
N PRO A 24 5.25 2.65 30.77
CA PRO A 24 6.01 1.99 31.81
C PRO A 24 7.50 2.10 31.45
N LYS A 25 8.26 2.83 32.26
CA LYS A 25 9.73 2.84 32.18
C LYS A 25 10.25 1.43 32.44
N LEU A 26 10.70 0.75 31.39
CA LEU A 26 11.51 -0.45 31.52
C LEU A 26 12.98 -0.04 31.50
N SER A 27 13.63 -0.37 32.61
CA SER A 27 15.04 -0.23 32.92
C SER A 27 15.92 -0.83 31.82
N LEU A 28 16.91 -0.05 31.44
CA LEU A 28 18.01 -0.38 30.56
C LEU A 28 19.01 -1.27 31.32
N GLU A 29 19.02 -2.57 31.02
CA GLU A 29 20.18 -3.44 31.24
C GLU A 29 20.36 -4.31 29.98
N GLU A 30 21.41 -3.90 29.24
CA GLU A 30 22.40 -4.69 28.50
C GLU A 30 21.97 -5.85 27.56
N GLU A 31 22.45 -5.69 26.32
CA GLU A 31 22.73 -6.70 25.29
C GLU A 31 21.53 -7.38 24.61
N GLU A 32 21.21 -6.99 23.37
CA GLU A 32 21.72 -7.65 22.16
C GLU A 32 21.10 -6.98 20.91
N ASP A 33 21.87 -7.00 19.83
CA ASP A 33 21.69 -6.32 18.55
C ASP A 33 20.36 -6.66 17.83
N VAL A 34 19.40 -5.72 17.79
CA VAL A 34 18.38 -5.67 16.73
C VAL A 34 18.04 -4.22 16.41
N THR A 35 18.60 -3.73 15.31
CA THR A 35 18.23 -2.46 14.67
C THR A 35 16.84 -2.56 14.03
N VAL A 36 15.77 -2.54 14.83
CA VAL A 36 14.44 -2.13 14.35
C VAL A 36 14.34 -0.61 14.53
N GLY A 37 15.06 0.11 13.67
CA GLY A 37 14.91 1.55 13.57
C GLY A 37 13.56 1.85 12.95
N GLY A 38 12.65 2.44 13.73
CA GLY A 38 11.55 3.23 13.18
C GLY A 38 12.16 4.27 12.25
N MET A 39 12.07 3.99 10.94
CA MET A 39 12.56 4.91 9.93
C MET A 39 11.65 6.13 9.93
N ASP A 40 12.18 7.21 10.44
CA ASP A 40 11.66 8.55 10.26
C ASP A 40 11.57 8.80 8.73
N LEU A 41 10.36 8.93 8.19
CA LEU A 41 10.10 9.12 6.74
C LEU A 41 10.68 10.44 6.17
N ILE A 42 11.28 11.27 7.03
CA ILE A 42 12.01 12.49 6.68
C ILE A 42 13.47 12.21 6.29
N ILE A 43 14.03 11.03 6.60
CA ILE A 43 15.40 10.65 6.25
C ILE A 43 15.37 9.47 5.27
N VAL A 44 14.74 9.67 4.11
CA VAL A 44 14.98 8.80 2.96
C VAL A 44 16.27 9.25 2.29
N ASP A 45 17.30 8.46 2.56
CA ASP A 45 18.59 8.28 1.88
C ASP A 45 19.22 9.46 1.13
N ALA A 46 20.48 9.69 1.49
CA ALA A 46 21.37 10.71 0.98
C ALA A 46 21.85 10.41 -0.46
N GLU A 47 20.93 10.39 -1.42
CA GLU A 47 21.22 10.53 -2.86
C GLU A 47 20.76 11.88 -3.45
N PHE A 48 20.35 12.84 -2.62
CA PHE A 48 20.28 14.25 -3.00
C PHE A 48 21.69 14.88 -3.04
N LYS A 49 22.59 14.33 -3.86
CA LYS A 49 23.82 15.02 -4.27
C LYS A 49 23.50 16.09 -5.31
N SER A 50 22.75 17.11 -4.92
CA SER A 50 22.85 18.45 -5.49
C SER A 50 22.26 19.44 -4.49
N ALA A 51 23.14 20.16 -3.80
CA ALA A 51 22.81 21.07 -2.71
C ALA A 51 22.09 22.36 -3.15
N ASP A 52 21.42 22.39 -4.32
CA ASP A 52 20.85 23.62 -4.89
C ASP A 52 19.42 23.49 -5.45
N THR A 53 18.75 22.35 -5.31
CA THR A 53 17.35 22.24 -5.75
C THR A 53 16.43 22.16 -4.55
N ILE A 54 15.84 23.29 -4.16
CA ILE A 54 14.70 23.30 -3.24
C ILE A 54 13.59 22.48 -3.90
N VAL A 55 13.37 21.25 -3.43
CA VAL A 55 12.31 20.37 -3.91
C VAL A 55 10.98 21.01 -3.52
N SER A 56 10.07 21.19 -4.48
CA SER A 56 8.75 21.72 -4.17
C SER A 56 8.06 20.80 -3.15
N PRO A 57 7.30 21.34 -2.18
CA PRO A 57 6.57 20.51 -1.21
C PRO A 57 5.67 19.45 -1.88
N ARG A 58 5.13 19.77 -3.07
CA ARG A 58 4.32 18.84 -3.87
C ARG A 58 5.15 17.70 -4.45
N ALA A 59 6.33 18.01 -4.99
CA ALA A 59 7.25 17.00 -5.51
C ALA A 59 7.68 16.03 -4.40
N TYR A 60 7.96 16.57 -3.21
CA TYR A 60 8.28 15.76 -2.03
C TYR A 60 7.08 14.88 -1.60
N ALA A 61 5.89 15.47 -1.46
CA ALA A 61 4.69 14.73 -1.06
C ALA A 61 4.36 13.59 -2.04
N LEU A 62 4.44 13.84 -3.36
CA LEU A 62 4.24 12.80 -4.37
C LEU A 62 5.33 11.73 -4.33
N ALA A 63 6.58 12.11 -4.09
CA ALA A 63 7.67 11.14 -3.98
C ALA A 63 7.52 10.23 -2.76
N SER A 64 7.16 10.81 -1.60
CA SER A 64 6.91 10.07 -0.36
C SER A 64 5.69 9.14 -0.51
N LEU A 65 4.60 9.64 -1.11
CA LEU A 65 3.42 8.82 -1.40
C LEU A 65 3.76 7.66 -2.35
N ALA A 66 4.52 7.92 -3.42
CA ALA A 66 4.96 6.89 -4.35
C ALA A 66 5.79 5.80 -3.65
N ALA A 67 6.79 6.17 -2.84
CA ALA A 67 7.62 5.22 -2.11
C ALA A 67 6.79 4.37 -1.12
N THR A 68 5.87 5.01 -0.41
CA THR A 68 4.98 4.31 0.54
C THR A 68 4.06 3.33 -0.18
N LEU A 69 3.44 3.75 -1.30
CA LEU A 69 2.57 2.87 -2.09
C LEU A 69 3.33 1.72 -2.75
N GLU A 70 4.57 1.93 -3.18
CA GLU A 70 5.41 0.85 -3.72
C GLU A 70 5.68 -0.22 -2.66
N GLY A 71 6.01 0.16 -1.42
CA GLY A 71 6.18 -0.77 -0.32
C GLY A 71 4.89 -1.55 0.00
N ILE A 72 3.75 -0.86 0.01
CA ILE A 72 2.43 -1.48 0.22
C ILE A 72 2.11 -2.48 -0.92
N VAL A 73 2.33 -2.09 -2.17
CA VAL A 73 2.09 -2.96 -3.34
C VAL A 73 2.93 -4.22 -3.26
N GLU A 74 4.22 -4.09 -2.93
CA GLU A 74 5.11 -5.24 -2.83
C GLU A 74 4.66 -6.21 -1.73
N HIS A 75 4.27 -5.67 -0.58
CA HIS A 75 3.76 -6.49 0.53
C HIS A 75 2.45 -7.20 0.17
N HIS A 76 1.51 -6.49 -0.47
CA HIS A 76 0.24 -7.09 -0.92
C HIS A 76 0.45 -8.15 -1.99
N LYS A 77 1.42 -7.95 -2.89
CA LYS A 77 1.79 -8.92 -3.91
C LYS A 77 2.36 -10.19 -3.26
N TYR A 78 3.30 -10.04 -2.33
CA TYR A 78 3.86 -11.16 -1.58
C TYR A 78 2.77 -11.99 -0.88
N ILE A 79 1.85 -11.33 -0.17
CA ILE A 79 0.73 -12.01 0.48
C ILE A 79 -0.15 -12.76 -0.54
N GLN A 80 -0.45 -12.15 -1.69
CA GLN A 80 -1.23 -12.79 -2.75
C GLN A 80 -0.54 -14.04 -3.30
N GLU A 81 0.78 -14.00 -3.51
CA GLU A 81 1.59 -15.15 -3.94
C GLU A 81 1.56 -16.28 -2.90
N GLU A 82 1.66 -15.95 -1.60
CA GLU A 82 1.55 -16.94 -0.51
C GLU A 82 0.16 -17.60 -0.46
N PHE A 83 -0.93 -16.85 -0.69
CA PHE A 83 -2.26 -17.46 -0.82
C PHE A 83 -2.34 -18.40 -2.03
N ALA A 84 -1.80 -17.99 -3.17
CA ALA A 84 -1.77 -18.84 -4.37
C ALA A 84 -0.98 -20.14 -4.14
N ALA A 85 0.18 -20.05 -3.49
CA ALA A 85 1.01 -21.20 -3.12
C ALA A 85 0.31 -22.10 -2.08
N SER A 86 -0.32 -21.51 -1.07
CA SER A 86 -1.09 -22.22 -0.05
C SER A 86 -2.24 -23.02 -0.67
N LEU A 87 -3.02 -22.38 -1.55
CA LEU A 87 -4.11 -23.04 -2.27
C LEU A 87 -3.58 -24.19 -3.13
N SER A 88 -2.55 -23.95 -3.95
CA SER A 88 -1.96 -24.96 -4.83
C SER A 88 -1.46 -26.19 -4.08
N ARG A 89 -0.80 -26.00 -2.93
CA ARG A 89 -0.35 -27.10 -2.08
C ARG A 89 -1.52 -27.89 -1.51
N HIS A 90 -2.54 -27.20 -1.02
CA HIS A 90 -3.71 -27.84 -0.46
C HIS A 90 -4.50 -28.65 -1.52
N SER A 91 -4.60 -28.15 -2.75
CA SER A 91 -5.19 -28.87 -3.89
C SER A 91 -4.43 -30.17 -4.23
N LEU A 92 -3.09 -30.18 -4.05
CA LEU A 92 -2.26 -31.36 -4.30
C LEU A 92 -2.41 -32.42 -3.20
N ASP A 93 -2.45 -32.00 -1.93
CA ASP A 93 -2.62 -32.90 -0.79
C ASP A 93 -3.97 -33.66 -0.85
N LEU A 94 -5.03 -32.96 -1.27
CA LEU A 94 -6.37 -33.54 -1.51
C LEU A 94 -6.37 -34.70 -2.52
N ARG A 95 -5.45 -34.70 -3.51
CA ARG A 95 -5.37 -35.78 -4.51
C ARG A 95 -4.65 -37.03 -3.99
N GLN A 96 -3.95 -36.95 -2.85
CA GLN A 96 -3.07 -38.01 -2.36
C GLN A 96 -3.60 -38.73 -1.10
N GLU A 97 -4.46 -38.10 -0.29
CA GLU A 97 -4.94 -38.69 0.96
C GLU A 97 -6.13 -39.67 0.80
N THR A 98 -6.03 -40.84 1.43
CA THR A 98 -6.99 -41.96 1.38
C THR A 98 -7.72 -42.23 2.71
N SER A 99 -7.62 -41.34 3.71
CA SER A 99 -8.19 -41.55 5.06
C SER A 99 -9.31 -40.55 5.38
N GLU A 100 -10.55 -41.03 5.39
CA GLU A 100 -11.74 -40.22 5.02
C GLU A 100 -12.37 -39.33 6.12
N LYS A 101 -11.90 -39.32 7.38
CA LYS A 101 -12.58 -38.56 8.46
C LYS A 101 -11.77 -37.43 9.10
N PHE A 102 -10.56 -37.72 9.60
CA PHE A 102 -9.72 -36.69 10.24
C PHE A 102 -9.11 -35.72 9.23
N ALA A 103 -8.82 -36.18 8.01
CA ALA A 103 -8.39 -35.33 6.90
C ALA A 103 -9.50 -34.33 6.52
N CYS A 104 -10.75 -34.79 6.40
CA CYS A 104 -11.90 -33.97 6.04
C CYS A 104 -12.11 -32.78 7.00
N GLN A 105 -12.01 -33.00 8.32
CA GLN A 105 -12.16 -31.92 9.29
C GLN A 105 -11.03 -30.88 9.20
N LYS A 106 -9.77 -31.32 9.09
CA LYS A 106 -8.63 -30.40 8.92
C LYS A 106 -8.72 -29.58 7.65
N HIS A 107 -9.19 -30.18 6.55
CA HIS A 107 -9.42 -29.46 5.29
C HIS A 107 -10.53 -28.41 5.40
N GLN A 108 -11.63 -28.72 6.10
CA GLN A 108 -12.69 -27.74 6.35
C GLN A 108 -12.19 -26.58 7.22
N GLU A 109 -11.42 -26.88 8.28
CA GLU A 109 -10.83 -25.86 9.15
C GLU A 109 -9.84 -24.96 8.41
N TRP A 110 -8.94 -25.54 7.61
CA TRP A 110 -8.02 -24.79 6.76
C TRP A 110 -8.79 -23.89 5.79
N ARG A 111 -9.82 -24.43 5.12
CA ARG A 111 -10.61 -23.69 4.15
C ARG A 111 -11.33 -22.49 4.77
N SER A 112 -11.93 -22.66 5.95
CA SER A 112 -12.56 -21.55 6.67
C SER A 112 -11.54 -20.45 6.95
N LYS A 113 -10.37 -20.81 7.50
CA LYS A 113 -9.30 -19.85 7.79
C LYS A 113 -8.77 -19.17 6.53
N PHE A 114 -8.59 -19.93 5.45
CA PHE A 114 -8.16 -19.39 4.16
C PHE A 114 -9.14 -18.32 3.67
N GLN A 115 -10.45 -18.61 3.70
CA GLN A 115 -11.50 -17.68 3.29
C GLN A 115 -11.54 -16.42 4.18
N ASP A 116 -11.38 -16.57 5.49
CA ASP A 116 -11.37 -15.45 6.42
C ASP A 116 -10.18 -14.53 6.17
N TYR A 117 -8.98 -15.09 6.04
CA TYR A 117 -7.75 -14.30 5.86
C TYR A 117 -7.68 -13.66 4.46
N ILE A 118 -7.98 -14.40 3.40
CA ILE A 118 -7.99 -13.83 2.05
C ILE A 118 -9.07 -12.75 1.92
N GLY A 119 -10.19 -12.90 2.62
CA GLY A 119 -11.25 -11.90 2.71
C GLY A 119 -10.77 -10.58 3.32
N GLN A 120 -9.97 -10.64 4.39
CA GLN A 120 -9.38 -9.45 5.02
C GLN A 120 -8.39 -8.72 4.09
N VAL A 121 -7.51 -9.47 3.43
CA VAL A 121 -6.50 -8.90 2.52
C VAL A 121 -7.16 -8.33 1.26
N ARG A 122 -8.19 -9.00 0.75
CA ARG A 122 -9.02 -8.47 -0.34
C ARG A 122 -9.70 -7.17 0.07
N TYR A 123 -10.31 -7.12 1.25
CA TYR A 123 -10.95 -5.91 1.75
C TYR A 123 -9.95 -4.75 1.88
N SER A 124 -8.77 -4.98 2.48
CA SER A 124 -7.76 -3.93 2.63
C SER A 124 -7.24 -3.45 1.26
N THR A 125 -7.03 -4.36 0.32
CA THR A 125 -6.61 -4.03 -1.06
C THR A 125 -7.65 -3.15 -1.76
N ILE A 126 -8.94 -3.48 -1.64
CA ILE A 126 -10.04 -2.68 -2.21
C ILE A 126 -10.10 -1.28 -1.56
N GLN A 127 -9.94 -1.18 -0.24
CA GLN A 127 -9.94 0.12 0.45
C GLN A 127 -8.77 1.00 0.01
N LEU A 128 -7.57 0.43 -0.14
CA LEU A 128 -6.41 1.14 -0.66
C LEU A 128 -6.63 1.60 -2.10
N LEU A 129 -7.15 0.72 -2.96
CA LEU A 129 -7.47 1.05 -4.33
C LEU A 129 -8.52 2.17 -4.42
N ARG A 130 -9.55 2.13 -3.57
CA ARG A 130 -10.56 3.19 -3.48
C ARG A 130 -9.92 4.53 -3.14
N LYS A 131 -9.10 4.59 -2.08
CA LYS A 131 -8.42 5.84 -1.67
C LYS A 131 -7.46 6.36 -2.75
N ALA A 132 -6.73 5.46 -3.41
CA ALA A 132 -5.84 5.83 -4.52
C ALA A 132 -6.63 6.38 -5.70
N ASN A 133 -7.78 5.80 -6.04
CA ASN A 133 -8.66 6.32 -7.09
C ASN A 133 -9.29 7.65 -6.70
N GLU A 134 -9.78 7.80 -5.46
CA GLU A 134 -10.32 9.08 -4.95
C GLU A 134 -9.27 10.19 -5.10
N PHE A 135 -8.03 9.96 -4.69
CA PHE A 135 -6.93 10.91 -4.87
C PHE A 135 -6.66 11.24 -6.34
N LEU A 136 -6.56 10.24 -7.21
CA LEU A 136 -6.20 10.47 -8.63
C LEU A 136 -7.35 11.09 -9.44
N ASP A 137 -8.59 10.69 -9.16
CA ASP A 137 -9.76 11.08 -9.95
C ASP A 137 -10.38 12.38 -9.44
N GLN A 138 -10.39 12.62 -8.12
CA GLN A 138 -11.04 13.78 -7.50
C GLN A 138 -10.03 14.87 -7.14
N ASP A 139 -8.94 14.54 -6.44
CA ASP A 139 -8.00 15.55 -5.94
C ASP A 139 -7.05 16.02 -7.03
N VAL A 140 -6.36 15.09 -7.70
CA VAL A 140 -5.42 15.38 -8.79
C VAL A 140 -6.16 15.64 -10.10
N CYS A 141 -7.25 14.91 -10.34
CA CYS A 141 -8.04 14.94 -11.57
C CYS A 141 -7.16 14.78 -12.82
N ILE A 142 -6.80 13.53 -13.14
CA ILE A 142 -5.87 13.23 -14.23
C ILE A 142 -6.60 13.23 -15.59
N SER A 143 -6.08 13.95 -16.57
CA SER A 143 -6.57 13.95 -17.95
C SER A 143 -6.34 12.60 -18.64
N PRO A 144 -7.00 12.34 -19.79
CA PRO A 144 -6.66 11.20 -20.64
C PRO A 144 -5.17 11.14 -21.03
N ASP A 145 -4.49 12.29 -21.09
CA ASP A 145 -3.05 12.40 -21.40
C ASP A 145 -2.14 12.10 -20.19
N GLY A 146 -2.72 11.78 -19.03
CA GLY A 146 -1.98 11.46 -17.81
C GLY A 146 -1.47 12.69 -17.06
N LEU A 147 -2.05 13.88 -17.30
CA LEU A 147 -1.63 15.12 -16.67
C LEU A 147 -2.64 15.61 -15.62
N PRO A 148 -2.18 16.21 -14.50
CA PRO A 148 -3.08 16.83 -13.54
C PRO A 148 -3.88 17.98 -14.17
N CYS A 149 -5.18 18.05 -13.89
CA CYS A 149 -6.08 19.13 -14.35
C CYS A 149 -6.57 20.02 -13.22
N SER A 150 -6.49 19.56 -11.98
CA SER A 150 -6.98 20.32 -10.84
C SER A 150 -6.02 21.48 -10.50
N PRO A 151 -6.56 22.67 -10.13
CA PRO A 151 -5.74 23.86 -9.85
C PRO A 151 -4.55 23.64 -8.89
N PRO A 152 -4.68 22.91 -7.75
CA PRO A 152 -3.56 22.75 -6.83
C PRO A 152 -2.44 21.86 -7.38
N TRP A 153 -2.68 21.11 -8.46
CA TRP A 153 -1.74 20.14 -9.03
C TRP A 153 -1.22 20.52 -10.43
N LEU A 154 -1.70 21.62 -11.04
CA LEU A 154 -1.26 22.05 -12.38
C LEU A 154 0.26 22.25 -12.47
N SER A 155 0.93 22.75 -11.42
CA SER A 155 2.38 22.97 -11.43
C SER A 155 3.20 21.68 -11.54
N VAL A 156 2.59 20.52 -11.25
CA VAL A 156 3.26 19.22 -11.41
C VAL A 156 3.58 18.93 -12.87
N ALA A 157 2.81 19.50 -13.82
CA ALA A 157 3.10 19.35 -15.25
C ALA A 157 4.46 19.96 -15.65
N ASP A 158 4.87 21.03 -14.95
CA ASP A 158 6.10 21.77 -15.20
C ASP A 158 7.29 21.26 -14.36
N GLU A 159 7.05 20.34 -13.43
CA GLU A 159 8.03 19.79 -12.50
C GLU A 159 8.36 18.32 -12.84
N PRO A 160 9.49 18.02 -13.53
CA PRO A 160 9.78 16.67 -14.03
C PRO A 160 9.80 15.59 -12.95
N ASN A 161 10.36 15.91 -11.78
CA ASN A 161 10.43 14.98 -10.65
C ASN A 161 9.06 14.71 -10.03
N ALA A 162 8.21 15.75 -9.90
CA ALA A 162 6.86 15.60 -9.39
C ALA A 162 6.02 14.76 -10.37
N LYS A 163 6.13 15.04 -11.68
CA LYS A 163 5.48 14.27 -12.74
C LYS A 163 5.91 12.80 -12.70
N LYS A 164 7.21 12.51 -12.57
CA LYS A 164 7.73 11.15 -12.42
C LYS A 164 7.13 10.44 -11.20
N SER A 165 7.06 11.11 -10.06
CA SER A 165 6.45 10.55 -8.85
C SER A 165 4.95 10.29 -9.03
N LEU A 166 4.20 11.19 -9.69
CA LEU A 166 2.79 10.97 -10.01
C LEU A 166 2.60 9.72 -10.88
N TRP A 167 3.45 9.52 -11.90
CA TRP A 167 3.42 8.31 -12.72
C TRP A 167 3.66 7.03 -11.90
N ARG A 168 4.55 7.07 -10.90
CA ARG A 168 4.78 5.95 -9.98
C ARG A 168 3.54 5.66 -9.14
N VAL A 169 2.84 6.69 -8.64
CA VAL A 169 1.56 6.52 -7.92
C VAL A 169 0.51 5.85 -8.83
N ILE A 170 0.37 6.30 -10.07
CA ILE A 170 -0.56 5.68 -11.05
C ILE A 170 -0.20 4.22 -11.31
N ALA A 171 1.09 3.91 -11.45
CA ALA A 171 1.57 2.55 -11.63
C ALA A 171 1.25 1.66 -10.42
N CYS A 172 1.45 2.17 -9.20
CA CYS A 172 1.08 1.47 -7.96
C CYS A 172 -0.42 1.19 -7.90
N ARG A 173 -1.26 2.18 -8.23
CA ARG A 173 -2.72 1.99 -8.33
C ARG A 173 -3.07 0.85 -9.29
N ASN A 174 -2.45 0.81 -10.47
CA ASN A 174 -2.72 -0.24 -11.46
C ASN A 174 -2.31 -1.62 -10.94
N ARG A 175 -1.15 -1.73 -10.27
CA ARG A 175 -0.70 -2.98 -9.64
C ARG A 175 -1.63 -3.44 -8.52
N LEU A 176 -2.10 -2.52 -7.67
CA LEU A 176 -3.12 -2.84 -6.64
C LEU A 176 -4.40 -3.41 -7.26
N ARG A 177 -4.83 -2.87 -8.40
CA ARG A 177 -5.99 -3.39 -9.15
C ARG A 177 -5.74 -4.80 -9.67
N GLU A 178 -4.56 -5.07 -10.23
CA GLU A 178 -4.17 -6.41 -10.67
C GLU A 178 -4.18 -7.40 -9.50
N ILE A 179 -3.56 -7.05 -8.38
CA ILE A 179 -3.57 -7.87 -7.15
C ILE A 179 -5.01 -8.13 -6.69
N SER A 180 -5.89 -7.12 -6.71
CA SER A 180 -7.30 -7.29 -6.34
C SER A 180 -8.00 -8.33 -7.21
N HIS A 181 -7.77 -8.31 -8.53
CA HIS A 181 -8.36 -9.29 -9.44
C HIS A 181 -7.83 -10.71 -9.19
N GLU A 182 -6.54 -10.85 -8.91
CA GLU A 182 -5.94 -12.15 -8.57
C GLU A 182 -6.49 -12.69 -7.23
N LEU A 183 -6.69 -11.83 -6.23
CA LEU A 183 -7.34 -12.22 -4.98
C LEU A 183 -8.80 -12.65 -5.20
N ASP A 184 -9.55 -11.96 -6.06
CA ASP A 184 -10.90 -12.37 -6.46
C ASP A 184 -10.88 -13.76 -7.13
N TYR A 185 -9.92 -14.01 -8.02
CA TYR A 185 -9.73 -15.31 -8.66
C TYR A 185 -9.44 -16.43 -7.64
N LEU A 186 -8.52 -16.20 -6.69
CA LEU A 186 -8.19 -17.17 -5.65
C LEU A 186 -9.39 -17.50 -4.74
N VAL A 187 -10.21 -16.50 -4.43
CA VAL A 187 -11.46 -16.70 -3.68
C VAL A 187 -12.42 -17.61 -4.45
N ASP A 188 -12.58 -17.38 -5.75
CA ASP A 188 -13.49 -18.17 -6.57
C ASP A 188 -12.95 -19.58 -6.82
N GLU A 189 -11.64 -19.75 -6.99
CA GLU A 189 -11.00 -21.06 -7.10
C GLU A 189 -11.18 -21.88 -5.83
N ALA A 190 -10.95 -21.30 -4.66
CA ALA A 190 -11.17 -21.97 -3.38
C ALA A 190 -12.62 -22.40 -3.15
N LYS A 191 -13.60 -21.72 -3.79
CA LYS A 191 -15.01 -22.15 -3.80
C LYS A 191 -15.27 -23.26 -4.82
N ARG A 192 -14.64 -23.25 -5.99
CA ARG A 192 -14.85 -24.28 -7.03
C ARG A 192 -14.44 -25.67 -6.58
N GLU A 193 -13.38 -25.79 -5.79
CA GLU A 193 -12.99 -27.06 -5.17
C GLU A 193 -14.09 -27.69 -4.28
N VAL A 194 -15.10 -26.93 -3.87
CA VAL A 194 -16.25 -27.43 -3.09
C VAL A 194 -17.24 -28.21 -3.95
N CYS A 195 -17.41 -27.86 -5.23
CA CYS A 195 -18.44 -28.45 -6.09
C CYS A 195 -18.01 -29.74 -6.81
N ASN A 196 -16.71 -30.02 -6.85
CA ASN A 196 -16.14 -31.19 -7.53
C ASN A 196 -15.84 -32.37 -6.59
N ASN A 197 -16.22 -32.25 -5.31
CA ASN A 197 -16.18 -33.31 -4.29
C ASN A 197 -17.60 -33.65 -3.83
#